data_AF-A0A6J4F9K2-F1
#
_entry.id   AF-A0A6J4F9K2-F1
#
_cell.length_a   1.000
_cell.length_b   1.000
_cell.length_c   1.000
_cell.angle_alpha   90.00
_cell.angle_beta   90.00
_cell.angle_gamma   90.00
#
_symmetry.space_group_name_H-M   'P 1'
#
loop_
_entity.id
_entity.type
_entity.pdbx_description
1 polymer ?
#
loop_
_entity_poly.entity_id
_entity_poly.type
_entity_poly.pdbx_seq_one_letter_code
_entity_poly.pdbx_strand_id
1 'polypeptide(L)'
;MAETDRRFFSGLLRIGAGPALWAAHLGLVYGVTAVACARGAGGVAAPTVVGLTLAAALGAGWIVGRELRRARAGPAGTRTSFFAAALAGLSLVAILWAGLPVVFVSACP
;
A
#
# COMPACT_ATOMS: atom_id res chain seq x y z
N MET A 1 -19.93 -25.82 -3.19
CA MET A 1 -19.68 -24.78 -2.16
C MET A 1 -18.25 -24.24 -2.22
N ALA A 2 -17.20 -25.08 -2.27
CA ALA A 2 -15.80 -24.61 -2.27
C ALA A 2 -15.38 -23.65 -3.42
N GLU A 3 -15.93 -23.81 -4.63
CA GLU A 3 -15.65 -22.94 -5.79
C GLU A 3 -16.15 -21.50 -5.59
N THR A 4 -17.33 -21.33 -4.98
CA THR A 4 -17.97 -20.03 -4.73
C THR A 4 -17.21 -19.25 -3.66
N ASP A 5 -16.81 -19.93 -2.58
CA ASP A 5 -15.95 -19.38 -1.52
C ASP A 5 -14.64 -18.83 -2.10
N ARG A 6 -13.99 -19.61 -2.98
CA ARG A 6 -12.70 -19.23 -3.58
C ARG A 6 -12.80 -17.98 -4.46
N ARG A 7 -13.88 -17.85 -5.24
CA ARG A 7 -14.13 -16.67 -6.10
C ARG A 7 -14.45 -15.43 -5.26
N PHE A 8 -15.23 -15.59 -4.19
CA PHE A 8 -15.55 -14.51 -3.26
C PHE A 8 -14.29 -14.02 -2.53
N PHE A 9 -13.52 -14.94 -1.96
CA PHE A 9 -12.26 -14.63 -1.28
C PHE A 9 -11.26 -13.96 -2.21
N SER A 10 -11.12 -14.45 -3.44
CA SER A 10 -10.23 -13.82 -4.43
C SER A 10 -10.70 -12.42 -4.84
N GLY A 11 -12.02 -12.17 -4.87
CA GLY A 11 -12.57 -10.84 -5.12
C GLY A 11 -12.29 -9.88 -3.97
N LEU A 12 -12.54 -10.34 -2.73
CA LEU A 12 -12.30 -9.59 -1.51
C LEU A 12 -10.81 -9.23 -1.34
N LEU A 13 -9.92 -10.20 -1.58
CA LEU A 13 -8.48 -10.01 -1.57
C LEU A 13 -8.03 -8.97 -2.61
N ARG A 14 -8.65 -8.93 -3.80
CA ARG A 14 -8.31 -7.93 -4.82
C ARG A 14 -8.72 -6.51 -4.42
N ILE A 15 -9.91 -6.36 -3.87
CA ILE A 15 -10.42 -5.05 -3.42
C ILE A 15 -9.63 -4.57 -2.19
N GLY A 16 -9.33 -5.49 -1.27
CA GLY A 16 -8.60 -5.22 -0.04
C GLY A 16 -7.08 -5.10 -0.21
N ALA A 17 -6.49 -5.53 -1.33
CA ALA A 17 -5.03 -5.54 -1.51
C ALA A 17 -4.40 -4.16 -1.36
N GLY A 18 -5.01 -3.11 -1.92
CA GLY A 18 -4.54 -1.73 -1.78
C GLY A 18 -4.53 -1.27 -0.31
N PRO A 19 -5.70 -1.27 0.37
CA PRO A 19 -5.78 -0.89 1.78
C PRO A 19 -4.91 -1.75 2.70
N ALA A 20 -4.79 -3.05 2.45
CA ALA A 20 -3.93 -3.95 3.21
C ALA A 20 -2.45 -3.59 3.04
N LEU A 21 -2.02 -3.26 1.82
CA LEU A 21 -0.66 -2.79 1.55
C LEU A 21 -0.37 -1.46 2.26
N TRP A 22 -1.32 -0.53 2.24
CA TRP A 22 -1.23 0.72 2.99
C TRP A 22 -1.11 0.49 4.51
N ALA A 23 -1.96 -0.37 5.08
CA ALA A 23 -1.93 -0.69 6.51
C ALA A 23 -0.60 -1.37 6.91
N ALA A 24 -0.11 -2.30 6.09
CA ALA A 24 1.19 -2.95 6.30
C ALA A 24 2.34 -1.93 6.23
N HIS A 25 2.31 -1.03 5.24
CA HIS A 25 3.29 0.04 5.11
C HIS A 25 3.31 0.95 6.35
N LEU A 26 2.14 1.40 6.81
CA LEU A 26 2.02 2.23 8.01
C LEU A 26 2.57 1.52 9.25
N GLY A 27 2.16 0.27 9.48
CA GLY A 27 2.62 -0.50 10.63
C GLY A 27 4.14 -0.68 10.63
N LEU A 28 4.74 -0.94 9.46
CA LEU A 28 6.19 -1.05 9.32
C LEU A 28 6.90 0.28 9.58
N VAL A 29 6.43 1.38 9.00
CA VAL A 29 7.04 2.71 9.20
C VAL A 29 7.00 3.11 10.67
N TYR A 30 5.85 2.99 11.33
CA TYR A 30 5.71 3.32 12.75
C TYR A 30 6.54 2.38 13.64
N GLY A 31 6.51 1.08 13.36
CA GLY A 31 7.29 0.09 14.13
C GLY A 31 8.80 0.31 14.01
N VAL A 32 9.30 0.51 12.79
CA VAL A 32 10.73 0.80 12.54
C VAL A 32 11.13 2.11 13.22
N THR A 33 10.31 3.15 13.11
CA THR A 33 10.61 4.46 13.71
C THR A 33 10.66 4.34 15.24
N ALA A 34 9.68 3.69 15.87
CA ALA A 34 9.66 3.47 17.31
C ALA A 34 10.89 2.68 17.80
N VAL A 35 11.25 1.60 17.10
CA VAL A 35 12.42 0.78 17.44
C VAL A 35 13.73 1.54 17.22
N ALA A 36 13.84 2.29 16.13
CA ALA A 36 15.04 3.05 15.80
C ALA A 36 15.27 4.17 16.82
N CYS A 37 14.23 4.90 17.22
CA CYS A 37 14.36 5.93 18.24
C CYS A 37 14.65 5.31 19.62
N ALA A 38 14.02 4.20 19.99
CA ALA A 38 14.31 3.50 21.24
C ALA A 38 15.76 2.97 21.34
N ARG A 39 16.40 2.71 20.20
CA ARG A 39 17.79 2.23 20.12
C ARG A 39 18.82 3.30 19.79
N GLY A 40 18.42 4.58 19.71
CA GLY A 40 19.33 5.66 19.31
C GLY A 40 19.84 5.56 17.87
N ALA A 41 19.15 4.80 17.02
CA ALA A 41 19.51 4.52 15.63
C ALA A 41 18.78 5.47 14.66
N GLY A 42 18.58 6.74 15.04
CA GLY A 42 17.81 7.72 14.25
C GLY A 42 18.36 7.94 12.84
N GLY A 43 19.68 7.81 12.64
CA GLY A 43 20.33 7.97 11.34
C GLY A 43 19.93 6.92 10.29
N VAL A 44 19.48 5.73 10.69
CA VAL A 44 19.00 4.68 9.77
C VAL A 44 17.48 4.64 9.64
N ALA A 45 16.74 5.33 10.51
CA ALA A 45 15.28 5.38 10.46
C ALA A 45 14.78 6.03 9.15
N ALA A 46 15.30 7.22 8.83
CA ALA A 46 14.88 7.98 7.65
C ALA A 46 15.09 7.22 6.31
N PRO A 47 16.28 6.69 5.98
CA PRO A 47 16.45 5.95 4.73
C PRO A 47 15.63 4.66 4.69
N THR A 48 15.41 4.01 5.84
CA THR A 48 14.55 2.81 5.91
C THR A 48 13.09 3.14 5.62
N VAL A 49 12.56 4.23 6.20
CA VAL A 49 11.19 4.70 5.93
C VAL A 49 11.02 5.11 4.47
N VAL A 50 12.00 5.81 3.88
CA VAL A 50 12.00 6.14 2.44
C VAL A 50 11.97 4.88 1.58
N GLY A 51 12.82 3.89 1.88
CA GLY A 51 12.83 2.60 1.17
C GLY A 51 11.50 1.85 1.26
N LEU A 52 10.91 1.78 2.46
CA LEU A 52 9.59 1.17 2.67
C LEU A 52 8.47 1.91 1.93
N THR A 53 8.54 3.24 1.88
CA THR A 53 7.56 4.08 1.17
C THR A 53 7.65 3.85 -0.33
N LEU A 54 8.86 3.86 -0.90
CA LEU A 54 9.09 3.60 -2.32
C LEU A 54 8.64 2.18 -2.71
N ALA A 55 8.99 1.17 -1.91
CA ALA A 55 8.58 -0.21 -2.16
C ALA A 55 7.04 -0.36 -2.14
N ALA A 56 6.38 0.24 -1.15
CA ALA A 56 4.92 0.21 -1.05
C ALA A 56 4.25 0.99 -2.19
N ALA A 57 4.81 2.15 -2.58
CA ALA A 57 4.30 2.95 -3.68
C ALA A 57 4.42 2.22 -5.03
N LEU A 58 5.56 1.56 -5.29
CA LEU A 58 5.73 0.72 -6.48
C LEU A 58 4.74 -0.45 -6.51
N GLY A 59 4.53 -1.11 -5.36
CA GLY A 59 3.54 -2.17 -5.21
C GLY A 59 2.11 -1.70 -5.49
N ALA A 60 1.71 -0.57 -4.89
CA ALA A 60 0.39 0.02 -5.10
C ALA A 60 0.20 0.48 -6.56
N GLY A 61 1.20 1.14 -7.16
CA GLY A 61 1.19 1.53 -8.56
C GLY A 61 1.07 0.35 -9.52
N TRP A 62 1.75 -0.76 -9.23
CA TRP A 62 1.59 -2.01 -9.99
C TRP A 62 0.17 -2.58 -9.90
N ILE A 63 -0.43 -2.58 -8.71
CA ILE A 63 -1.83 -3.03 -8.51
C ILE A 63 -2.79 -2.15 -9.31
N VAL A 64 -2.65 -0.82 -9.21
CA VAL A 64 -3.44 0.15 -9.99
C VAL A 64 -3.33 -0.13 -11.49
N GLY A 65 -2.10 -0.24 -12.02
CA GLY A 65 -1.89 -0.50 -13.44
C GLY A 65 -2.46 -1.84 -13.90
N ARG A 66 -2.35 -2.88 -13.08
CA ARG A 66 -2.90 -4.21 -13.37
C ARG A 66 -4.44 -4.21 -13.40
N GLU A 67 -5.08 -3.59 -12.42
CA GLU A 67 -6.55 -3.58 -12.34
C GLU A 67 -7.16 -2.61 -13.36
N LEU A 68 -6.49 -1.50 -13.71
CA LEU A 68 -6.89 -0.64 -14.84
C LEU A 68 -6.80 -1.37 -16.18
N ARG A 69 -5.72 -2.14 -16.43
CA ARG A 69 -5.61 -2.95 -17.65
C ARG A 69 -6.74 -3.97 -17.75
N ARG A 70 -7.12 -4.60 -16.63
CA ARG A 70 -8.25 -5.54 -16.57
C ARG A 70 -9.60 -4.87 -16.80
N ALA A 71 -9.81 -3.69 -16.24
CA ALA A 71 -11.02 -2.91 -16.49
C ALA A 71 -11.18 -2.53 -17.97
N ARG A 72 -10.07 -2.30 -18.68
CA ARG A 72 -10.06 -2.00 -20.13
C ARG A 72 -10.20 -3.23 -21.03
N ALA A 73 -9.90 -4.43 -20.54
CA ALA A 73 -9.83 -5.66 -21.35
C ALA A 73 -11.19 -6.35 -21.60
N GLY A 74 -12.28 -5.95 -20.92
CA GLY A 74 -13.62 -6.42 -21.30
C GLY A 74 -14.75 -6.07 -20.32
N PRO A 75 -16.02 -6.22 -20.75
CA PRO A 75 -17.22 -5.77 -20.00
C PRO A 75 -17.53 -6.59 -18.74
N ALA A 76 -17.04 -7.83 -18.64
CA ALA A 76 -17.46 -8.79 -17.61
C ALA A 76 -16.95 -8.48 -16.18
N GLY A 77 -16.12 -7.46 -15.99
CA GLY A 77 -15.52 -7.14 -14.69
C GLY A 77 -15.24 -5.66 -14.44
N THR A 78 -15.82 -4.76 -15.24
CA THR A 78 -15.45 -3.34 -15.29
C THR A 78 -15.65 -2.63 -13.95
N ARG A 79 -16.78 -2.85 -13.26
CA ARG A 79 -17.11 -2.15 -12.02
C ARG A 79 -16.20 -2.59 -10.86
N THR A 80 -16.03 -3.90 -10.64
CA THR A 80 -15.19 -4.45 -9.56
C THR A 80 -13.71 -4.10 -9.75
N SER A 81 -13.23 -4.16 -11.00
CA SER A 81 -11.84 -3.81 -11.34
C SER A 81 -11.59 -2.30 -11.20
N PHE A 82 -12.58 -1.47 -11.54
CA PHE A 82 -12.50 -0.02 -11.32
C PHE A 82 -12.47 0.34 -9.84
N PHE A 83 -13.33 -0.27 -9.01
CA PHE A 83 -13.29 -0.08 -7.55
C PHE A 83 -11.95 -0.53 -6.96
N ALA A 84 -11.44 -1.70 -7.37
CA ALA A 84 -10.12 -2.17 -6.93
C ALA A 84 -9.00 -1.20 -7.34
N ALA A 85 -9.03 -0.67 -8.56
CA ALA A 85 -8.07 0.33 -9.02
C ALA A 85 -8.19 1.65 -8.25
N ALA A 86 -9.41 2.12 -7.96
CA ALA A 86 -9.66 3.34 -7.19
C ALA A 86 -9.15 3.20 -5.74
N LEU A 87 -9.44 2.08 -5.08
CA LEU A 87 -8.95 1.82 -3.72
C LEU A 87 -7.42 1.69 -3.68
N ALA A 88 -6.83 1.01 -4.67
CA ALA A 88 -5.37 0.93 -4.79
C ALA A 88 -4.74 2.30 -5.08
N GLY A 89 -5.39 3.15 -5.88
CA GLY A 89 -4.98 4.53 -6.13
C GLY A 89 -5.05 5.40 -4.88
N LEU A 90 -6.15 5.30 -4.13
CA LEU A 90 -6.31 5.98 -2.84
C LEU A 90 -5.23 5.53 -1.84
N SER A 91 -4.92 4.23 -1.83
CA SER A 91 -3.87 3.65 -0.99
C SER A 91 -2.49 4.18 -1.38
N LEU A 92 -2.21 4.34 -2.67
CA LEU A 92 -0.97 4.95 -3.16
C LEU A 92 -0.84 6.40 -2.67
N VAL A 93 -1.91 7.20 -2.79
CA VAL A 93 -1.93 8.58 -2.28
C VAL A 93 -1.66 8.59 -0.77
N ALA A 94 -2.31 7.69 -0.03
CA ALA A 94 -2.13 7.60 1.42
C ALA A 94 -0.71 7.16 1.84
N ILE A 95 -0.06 6.27 1.07
CA ILE A 95 1.36 5.89 1.26
C ILE A 95 2.27 7.10 1.04
N LEU A 96 2.10 7.81 -0.07
CA LEU A 96 2.93 8.98 -0.39
C LEU A 96 2.74 10.09 0.65
N TRP A 97 1.50 10.31 1.08
CA TRP A 97 1.17 11.25 2.14
C TRP A 97 1.79 10.86 3.49
N ALA A 98 1.77 9.58 3.85
CA ALA A 98 2.36 9.08 5.09
C ALA A 98 3.89 9.15 5.10
N GLY A 99 4.55 9.04 3.94
CA GLY A 99 6.00 9.20 3.81
C GLY A 99 6.46 10.67 3.80
N LEU A 100 5.57 11.61 3.49
CA LEU A 100 5.89 13.03 3.37
C LEU A 100 6.57 13.66 4.61
N PRO A 101 6.18 13.35 5.86
CA PRO A 101 6.79 13.94 7.05
C PRO A 101 8.28 13.62 7.20
N VAL A 102 8.77 12.49 6.66
CA VAL A 102 10.19 12.09 6.77
C VAL A 102 11.15 13.08 6.11
N VAL A 103 10.64 13.88 5.18
CA VAL A 103 11.40 14.89 4.44
C VAL A 103 11.42 16.24 5.17
N PHE A 104 10.43 16.49 6.03
CA PHE A 104 10.25 17.76 6.73
C PHE A 104 10.67 17.71 8.20
N VAL A 105 10.64 16.53 8.82
CA VAL A 105 10.85 16.36 10.26
C VAL A 105 11.88 15.26 10.50
N SER A 106 12.79 15.49 11.44
CA SER A 106 13.74 14.49 11.91
C SER A 106 13.00 13.32 12.57
N ALA A 107 13.42 12.10 12.24
CA ALA A 107 12.72 10.88 12.67
C ALA A 107 12.73 10.68 14.20
N CYS A 108 13.75 11.20 14.89
CA CYS A 108 13.85 11.18 16.35
C CYS A 108 14.26 12.58 16.84
N PRO A 109 13.62 13.13 17.88
CA PRO A 109 14.11 14.29 18.62
C PRO A 109 15.33 13.96 19.48
#